data_AF-A0A7C0X5V0-F1
#
_entry.id   AF-A0A7C0X5V0-F1
#
_cell.length_a   1.000
_cell.length_b   1.000
_cell.length_c   1.000
_cell.angle_alpha   90.00
_cell.angle_beta   90.00
_cell.angle_gamma   90.00
#
_symmetry.space_group_name_H-M   'P 1'
#
loop_
_entity.id
_entity.type
_entity.pdbx_description
1 polymer ?
#
loop_
_entity_poly.entity_id
_entity_poly.type
_entity_poly.pdbx_seq_one_letter_code
_entity_poly.pdbx_strand_id
1 'polypeptide(L)' 'RTAYELKRFHEAYYIVMRFFGDSSAKDEIDRQLKLTDEVLRHLFVRLEDEEKASEEEFDESVVEEASD' A
#
# COMPACT_ATOMS: atom_id res chain seq x y z
N ARG A 1 -9.30 4.99 13.92
CA ARG A 1 -9.97 4.02 14.84
C ARG A 1 -10.41 2.81 14.03
N THR A 2 -10.19 1.60 14.53
CA THR A 2 -10.61 0.36 13.84
C THR A 2 -12.11 0.09 14.06
N ALA A 3 -12.74 -0.65 13.14
CA ALA A 3 -14.16 -1.01 13.26
C ALA A 3 -14.42 -2.00 14.42
N TYR A 4 -13.41 -2.80 14.77
CA TYR A 4 -13.41 -3.73 15.90
C TYR A 4 -11.98 -3.85 16.45
N GLU A 5 -11.86 -4.39 17.66
CA GLU A 5 -10.58 -4.65 18.29
C GLU A 5 -9.77 -5.68 17.49
N LEU A 6 -8.57 -5.29 17.05
CA LEU A 6 -7.68 -6.14 16.27
C LEU A 6 -6.40 -6.37 17.07
N LYS A 7 -6.08 -7.62 17.41
CA LYS A 7 -4.92 -7.97 18.26
C LYS A 7 -4.83 -7.12 19.54
N ARG A 8 -5.95 -6.75 20.17
CA ARG A 8 -6.03 -5.85 21.34
C ARG A 8 -5.74 -4.36 21.08
N PHE A 9 -5.74 -3.95 19.81
CA PHE A 9 -5.67 -2.54 19.41
C PHE A 9 -7.03 -2.03 18.93
N HIS A 10 -7.36 -0.80 19.33
CA HIS A 10 -8.55 -0.06 18.88
C HIS A 10 -8.20 1.05 17.88
N GLU A 11 -6.91 1.30 17.68
CA GLU A 11 -6.36 2.30 16.78
C GLU A 11 -5.25 1.67 15.94
N ALA A 12 -5.23 2.03 14.67
CA ALA A 12 -4.25 1.59 13.69
C ALA A 12 -4.18 2.61 12.56
N TYR A 13 -3.02 2.68 11.91
CA TYR A 13 -2.81 3.44 10.71
C TYR A 13 -3.01 2.54 9.49
N TYR A 14 -3.76 3.03 8.50
CA TYR A 14 -3.97 2.33 7.24
C TYR A 14 -3.07 2.97 6.19
N ILE A 15 -2.27 2.15 5.52
CA ILE A 15 -1.45 2.55 4.39
C ILE A 15 -1.92 1.76 3.18
N VAL A 16 -2.22 2.46 2.09
CA VAL A 16 -2.50 1.88 0.78
C VAL A 16 -1.41 2.34 -0.16
N MET A 17 -0.78 1.40 -0.84
CA MET A 17 0.27 1.67 -1.80
C MET A 17 0.14 0.71 -2.97
N ARG A 18 0.47 1.19 -4.16
CA ARG A 18 0.59 0.37 -5.36
C ARG A 18 2.07 0.11 -5.61
N PHE A 19 2.36 -1.06 -6.14
CA PHE A 19 3.71 -1.43 -6.53
C PHE A 19 3.65 -2.38 -7.71
N PHE A 20 4.66 -2.27 -8.58
CA PHE A 20 4.89 -3.21 -9.66
C PHE A 20 6.01 -4.16 -9.24
N GLY A 21 5.82 -5.45 -9.51
CA GLY A 21 6.78 -6.47 -9.16
C GLY A 21 6.34 -7.83 -9.65
N ASP A 22 7.29 -8.75 -9.69
CA ASP A 22 7.01 -10.16 -9.98
C ASP A 22 6.41 -10.88 -8.75
N SER A 23 6.02 -12.14 -8.94
CA SER A 23 5.47 -12.96 -7.85
C SER A 23 6.47 -13.15 -6.70
N SER A 24 7.76 -13.27 -6.99
CA SER A 24 8.80 -13.43 -5.96
C SER A 24 8.91 -12.21 -5.05
N ALA A 25 8.82 -11.00 -5.61
CA ALA A 25 8.82 -9.77 -4.83
C ALA A 25 7.60 -9.72 -3.89
N LYS A 26 6.42 -10.10 -4.38
CA LYS A 26 5.19 -10.17 -3.56
C LYS A 26 5.34 -11.19 -2.41
N ASP A 27 5.93 -12.35 -2.66
CA ASP A 27 6.12 -13.39 -1.64
C ASP A 27 7.12 -12.96 -0.56
N GLU A 28 8.19 -12.25 -0.94
CA GLU A 28 9.16 -11.70 0.02
C GLU A 28 8.52 -10.64 0.92
N ILE A 29 7.76 -9.71 0.34
CA ILE A 29 7.04 -8.68 1.11
C ILE A 29 6.02 -9.33 2.05
N ASP A 30 5.26 -10.33 1.58
CA ASP A 30 4.31 -11.07 2.42
C ASP A 30 5.01 -11.73 3.62
N ARG A 31 6.19 -12.33 3.41
CA ARG A 31 6.98 -12.91 4.50
C ARG A 31 7.44 -11.84 5.49
N GLN A 32 7.95 -10.71 5.01
CA GLN A 32 8.42 -9.63 5.87
C GLN A 32 7.27 -9.06 6.72
N LEU A 33 6.11 -8.76 6.11
CA LEU A 33 4.94 -8.24 6.81
C LEU A 33 4.39 -9.22 7.86
N LYS A 34 4.50 -10.53 7.63
CA LYS A 34 4.13 -11.56 8.63
C LYS A 34 5.09 -11.61 9.82
N LEU A 35 6.37 -11.29 9.61
CA LEU A 35 7.40 -11.32 10.64
C LEU A 35 7.44 -10.01 11.46
N THR A 36 6.91 -8.92 10.92
CA THR A 36 6.86 -7.64 11.61
C THR A 36 5.68 -7.59 12.59
N ASP A 37 5.97 -7.65 13.89
CA ASP A 37 4.95 -7.67 14.95
C ASP A 37 4.02 -6.45 14.95
N GLU A 38 4.52 -5.29 14.50
CA GLU A 38 3.78 -4.03 14.40
C GLU A 38 2.70 -4.07 13.31
N VAL A 39 2.81 -4.98 12.34
CA VAL A 39 1.81 -5.15 11.29
C VAL A 39 0.64 -5.99 11.82
N LEU A 40 -0.49 -5.32 12.02
CA LEU A 40 -1.69 -5.97 12.54
C LEU A 40 -2.40 -6.83 11.48
N ARG A 41 -2.45 -6.32 10.23
CA ARG A 41 -3.07 -6.96 9.07
C ARG A 41 -2.53 -6.34 7.78
N HIS A 42 -2.34 -7.16 6.75
CA HIS A 42 -2.08 -6.73 5.38
C HIS A 42 -2.97 -7.49 4.39
N LEU A 43 -3.19 -6.90 3.21
CA LEU A 43 -3.97 -7.48 2.12
C LEU A 43 -3.30 -7.11 0.80
N PHE A 44 -3.06 -8.11 -0.05
CA PHE A 44 -2.62 -7.88 -1.42
C PHE A 44 -3.82 -8.02 -2.36
N VAL A 45 -4.05 -6.99 -3.18
CA VAL A 45 -5.05 -7.00 -4.25
C VAL A 45 -4.29 -6.94 -5.56
N ARG A 46 -4.58 -7.87 -6.47
CA ARG A 46 -4.07 -7.79 -7.84
C ARG A 46 -4.97 -6.82 -8.59
N LEU A 47 -4.38 -5.73 -9.06
CA LEU A 47 -5.05 -4.78 -9.91
C LEU A 47 -4.95 -5.30 -11.35
N GLU A 48 -6.05 -5.19 -12.08
CA GLU A 48 -6.04 -5.36 -13.53
C GLU A 48 -5.36 -4.12 -14.12
N ASP A 49 -4.77 -4.22 -15.32
CA ASP A 49 -3.84 -3.22 -15.90
C ASP A 49 -4.49 -1.84 -16.24
N GLU A 50 -5.64 -1.51 -15.66
CA GLU A 50 -6.45 -0.33 -15.97
C GLU A 50 -5.97 0.96 -15.26
N GLU A 51 -5.06 0.88 -14.28
CA GLU A 51 -4.71 2.02 -13.41
C GLU A 51 -3.42 2.77 -13.77
N LYS A 52 -2.79 2.49 -14.91
CA LYS A 52 -1.73 3.37 -15.44
C LYS A 52 -2.23 4.79 -15.73
N ALA A 53 -3.54 4.96 -15.94
CA ALA A 53 -4.15 6.25 -16.24
C ALA A 53 -4.20 7.22 -15.04
N SER A 54 -4.05 6.74 -13.80
CA SER A 54 -4.14 7.61 -12.61
C SER A 54 -2.79 8.03 -12.03
N GLU A 55 -1.72 7.24 -12.23
CA GLU A 55 -0.38 7.57 -11.72
C GLU A 55 0.30 8.69 -12.52
N GLU A 56 0.00 8.82 -13.82
CA GLU A 56 0.50 9.92 -14.65
C GLU A 56 -0.06 11.29 -14.19
N GLU A 57 -1.32 11.35 -13.72
CA GLU A 57 -1.95 12.62 -13.27
C GLU A 57 -1.42 13.11 -11.90
N PHE A 58 -1.03 12.20 -10.99
CA PHE A 58 -0.47 12.59 -9.69
C PHE A 58 0.98 13.06 -9.82
N ASP A 59 1.81 12.42 -10.64
CA ASP A 59 3.21 12.82 -10.84
C ASP A 59 3.31 14.16 -11.61
N GLU A 60 2.44 14.41 -12.60
CA GLU A 60 2.45 15.67 -13.37
C GLU A 60 2.06 16.89 -12.51
N SER A 61 1.10 16.72 -11.59
CA SER A 61 0.67 17.79 -10.67
C SER A 61 1.76 18.23 -9.67
N VAL A 62 2.62 17.30 -9.24
CA VAL A 62 3.73 17.58 -8.31
C VAL A 62 4.89 18.28 -9.02
N VAL A 63 5.06 18.03 -10.33
CA VAL A 63 6.09 18.68 -11.15
C VAL A 63 5.72 20.14 -11.48
N GLU A 64 4.44 20.44 -11.70
CA GLU A 64 3.98 21.82 -11.92
C GLU A 64 4.13 22.70 -10.66
N GLU A 65 3.80 22.22 -9.46
CA GLU A 65 3.92 23.01 -8.22
C GLU A 65 5.37 23.30 -7.80
N ALA A 66 6.35 22.52 -8.27
CA ALA A 66 7.77 22.76 -7.98
C ALA A 66 8.42 23.79 -8.93
N SER A 67 7.68 24.27 -9.92
CA SER A 67 8.16 25.12 -11.01
C SER A 67 7.73 26.59 -10.91
N ASP A 68 6.94 26.96 -9.89
CA ASP A 68 6.48 28.34 -9.60
C ASP A 68 7.04 28.87 -8.26
#